data_AF-A0A350IFA4-F1
#
_entry.id   AF-A0A350IFA4-F1
#
_cell.length_a   1.000
_cell.length_b   1.000
_cell.length_c   1.000
_cell.angle_alpha   90.00
_cell.angle_beta   90.00
_cell.angle_gamma   90.00
#
_symmetry.space_group_name_H-M   'P 1'
#
loop_
_entity.id
_entity.type
_entity.pdbx_description
1 polymer ?
#
loop_
_entity_poly.entity_id
_entity_poly.type
_entity_poly.pdbx_seq_one_letter_code
_entity_poly.pdbx_strand_id
1 'polypeptide(L)'
;MADGSNRMKDMKKILVFISAILLFAACGKSNPDVNVEGSWHLTEISSLKGDVVDVWISFTGNEFSIWQKGSAEDRYSKFNGQFSVNGDKISGKYADGSSWGDTYKAEKSGDGKTLTLTAGSGEVSTYTKAEVPTTVTSNTYSTKADGTSAGRWL
;
A
#
# COMPACT_ATOMS: atom_id res chain seq x y z
N MET A 1 -35.50 -58.07 -58.71
CA MET A 1 -35.79 -59.36 -58.06
C MET A 1 -35.36 -59.24 -56.61
N ALA A 2 -36.29 -59.47 -55.68
CA ALA A 2 -36.14 -59.66 -54.23
C ALA A 2 -35.37 -58.58 -53.42
N ASP A 3 -36.00 -57.84 -52.51
CA ASP A 3 -36.65 -58.25 -51.24
C ASP A 3 -35.65 -58.47 -50.09
N GLY A 4 -35.83 -57.64 -49.05
CA GLY A 4 -35.82 -58.03 -47.64
C GLY A 4 -34.51 -58.49 -46.99
N SER A 5 -33.99 -57.70 -46.04
CA SER A 5 -34.20 -58.03 -44.61
C SER A 5 -33.52 -57.02 -43.68
N ASN A 6 -34.26 -56.68 -42.64
CA ASN A 6 -33.96 -55.84 -41.49
C ASN A 6 -32.58 -56.08 -40.85
N ARG A 7 -32.05 -55.06 -40.15
CA ARG A 7 -31.90 -55.10 -38.67
C ARG A 7 -31.31 -53.81 -38.10
N MET A 8 -32.11 -53.24 -37.19
CA MET A 8 -31.90 -52.11 -36.29
C MET A 8 -30.50 -52.05 -35.68
N LYS A 9 -29.93 -50.85 -35.59
CA LYS A 9 -29.09 -50.40 -34.47
C LYS A 9 -29.27 -48.90 -34.28
N ASP A 10 -29.73 -48.58 -33.08
CA ASP A 10 -30.08 -47.28 -32.54
C ASP A 10 -29.07 -46.17 -32.90
N MET A 11 -29.55 -45.12 -33.57
CA MET A 11 -28.82 -43.86 -33.70
C MET A 11 -29.68 -42.74 -33.13
N LYS A 12 -29.33 -42.38 -31.89
CA LYS A 12 -30.00 -41.38 -31.08
C LYS A 12 -29.97 -40.01 -31.77
N LYS A 13 -31.12 -39.36 -31.72
CA LYS A 13 -31.49 -38.14 -32.44
C LYS A 13 -30.52 -36.98 -32.19
N ILE A 14 -30.28 -36.23 -33.27
CA ILE A 14 -29.58 -34.95 -33.44
C ILE A 14 -29.86 -33.93 -32.32
N LEU A 15 -28.81 -33.21 -31.88
CA LEU A 15 -28.94 -31.84 -31.38
C LEU A 15 -27.67 -31.03 -31.68
N VAL A 16 -27.81 -30.03 -32.54
CA VAL A 16 -26.80 -28.99 -32.83
C VAL A 16 -26.92 -27.90 -31.75
N PHE A 17 -25.82 -27.52 -31.11
CA PHE A 17 -25.73 -26.25 -30.39
C PHE A 17 -24.48 -25.48 -30.84
N ILE A 18 -24.73 -24.36 -31.49
CA ILE A 18 -23.75 -23.36 -31.91
C ILE A 18 -23.16 -22.73 -30.64
N SER A 19 -21.88 -23.01 -30.35
CA SER A 19 -21.15 -22.33 -29.29
C SER A 19 -20.65 -21.00 -29.85
N ALA A 20 -21.41 -19.94 -29.60
CA ALA A 20 -20.90 -18.58 -29.68
C ALA A 20 -19.82 -18.43 -28.60
N ILE A 21 -18.56 -18.31 -29.02
CA ILE A 21 -17.45 -17.95 -28.15
C ILE A 21 -17.71 -16.52 -27.67
N LEU A 22 -18.31 -16.41 -26.49
CA LEU A 22 -18.29 -15.17 -25.71
C LEU A 22 -16.83 -14.96 -25.30
N LEU A 23 -16.15 -14.06 -26.01
CA LEU A 23 -14.94 -13.42 -25.49
C LEU A 23 -15.36 -12.66 -24.23
N PHE A 24 -15.25 -13.30 -23.06
CA PHE A 24 -15.11 -12.56 -21.82
C PHE A 24 -13.80 -11.80 -21.96
N ALA A 25 -13.87 -10.57 -22.45
CA ALA A 25 -12.92 -9.55 -22.06
C ALA A 25 -13.05 -9.43 -20.54
N ALA A 26 -12.26 -10.22 -19.82
CA ALA A 26 -11.91 -9.94 -18.45
C ALA A 26 -11.14 -8.62 -18.51
N CYS A 27 -11.89 -7.53 -18.56
CA CYS A 27 -11.40 -6.19 -18.30
C CYS A 27 -10.85 -6.26 -16.88
N GLY A 28 -9.55 -6.51 -16.78
CA GLY A 28 -8.81 -6.52 -15.53
C GLY A 28 -8.98 -5.14 -14.95
N LYS A 29 -9.91 -4.99 -14.01
CA LYS A 29 -10.11 -3.74 -13.29
C LYS A 29 -8.85 -3.56 -12.45
N SER A 30 -7.93 -2.73 -12.93
CA SER A 30 -6.91 -2.13 -12.08
C SER A 30 -7.65 -1.37 -10.99
N ASN A 31 -7.49 -1.78 -9.74
CA ASN A 31 -8.00 -0.98 -8.63
C ASN A 31 -7.36 0.41 -8.70
N PRO A 32 -8.12 1.49 -8.49
CA PRO A 32 -7.54 2.82 -8.44
C PRO A 32 -6.52 2.89 -7.29
N ASP A 33 -5.46 3.66 -7.51
CA ASP A 33 -4.44 3.90 -6.49
C ASP A 33 -5.04 4.57 -5.25
N VAL A 34 -4.63 4.13 -4.06
CA VAL A 34 -5.00 4.78 -2.81
C VAL A 34 -4.36 6.17 -2.73
N ASN A 35 -5.18 7.20 -2.53
CA ASN A 35 -4.67 8.56 -2.38
C ASN A 35 -4.16 8.83 -0.96
N VAL A 36 -2.84 8.74 -0.79
CA VAL A 36 -2.13 9.03 0.47
C VAL A 36 -1.74 10.50 0.67
N GLU A 37 -2.02 11.37 -0.30
CA GLU A 37 -1.56 12.76 -0.29
C GLU A 37 -2.04 13.54 0.94
N GLY A 38 -1.11 14.33 1.49
CA GLY A 38 -1.28 15.10 2.71
C GLY A 38 -0.31 14.70 3.82
N SER A 39 -0.55 15.26 4.99
CA SER A 39 0.27 15.10 6.18
C SER A 39 -0.47 14.33 7.26
N TRP A 40 0.28 13.51 7.99
CA TRP A 40 -0.25 12.47 8.87
C TRP A 40 0.63 12.36 10.13
N HIS A 41 -0.02 12.21 11.28
CA HIS A 41 0.61 12.00 12.58
C HIS A 41 0.37 10.57 13.05
N LEU A 42 1.42 9.85 13.42
CA LEU A 42 1.32 8.49 13.93
C LEU A 42 0.64 8.49 15.30
N THR A 43 -0.41 7.68 15.45
CA THR A 43 -1.17 7.57 16.69
C THR A 43 -1.08 6.19 17.33
N GLU A 44 -0.78 5.14 16.55
CA GLU A 44 -0.70 3.76 17.06
C GLU A 44 0.23 2.90 16.19
N ILE A 45 1.01 2.02 16.83
CA ILE A 45 1.72 0.91 16.20
C ILE A 45 1.32 -0.37 16.94
N SER A 46 0.89 -1.41 16.21
CA SER A 46 0.34 -2.64 16.81
C SER A 46 1.33 -3.40 17.71
N SER A 47 2.64 -3.27 17.48
CA SER A 47 3.70 -3.94 18.24
C SER A 47 4.20 -3.16 19.46
N LEU A 48 4.02 -1.84 19.50
CA LEU A 48 4.53 -0.98 20.55
C LEU A 48 3.44 -0.63 21.55
N LYS A 49 3.52 -1.22 22.74
CA LYS A 49 2.69 -0.85 23.89
C LYS A 49 3.44 0.13 24.81
N GLY A 50 3.58 1.39 24.37
CA GLY A 50 3.92 2.49 25.28
C GLY A 50 5.29 3.15 25.13
N ASP A 51 6.16 2.69 24.22
CA ASP A 51 7.31 3.50 23.80
C ASP A 51 6.83 4.56 22.80
N VAL A 52 6.81 5.81 23.25
CA VAL A 52 6.27 6.94 22.48
C VAL A 52 7.32 7.42 21.50
N VAL A 53 7.30 6.89 20.29
CA VAL A 53 7.94 7.53 19.13
C VAL A 53 6.93 8.51 18.54
N ASP A 54 7.31 9.78 18.44
CA ASP A 54 6.48 10.81 17.81
C ASP A 54 6.86 10.89 16.32
N VAL A 55 5.97 10.49 15.43
CA VAL A 55 6.24 10.38 13.99
C VAL A 55 5.23 11.17 13.18
N TRP A 56 5.73 12.00 12.28
CA TRP A 56 4.97 12.73 11.28
C TRP A 56 5.44 12.33 9.90
N ILE A 57 4.50 12.11 8.97
CA ILE A 57 4.80 11.82 7.57
C ILE A 57 3.98 12.72 6.67
N SER A 58 4.61 13.26 5.63
CA SER A 58 3.95 14.07 4.61
C SER A 58 4.24 13.50 3.23
N PHE A 59 3.19 13.30 2.43
CA PHE A 59 3.26 12.86 1.04
C PHE A 59 2.82 14.01 0.14
N THR A 60 3.67 14.40 -0.81
CA THR A 60 3.36 15.45 -1.80
C THR A 60 3.88 15.01 -3.16
N GLY A 61 2.99 14.86 -4.15
CA GLY A 61 3.37 14.30 -5.45
C GLY A 61 4.00 12.91 -5.32
N ASN A 62 5.28 12.78 -5.66
CA ASN A 62 6.07 11.54 -5.52
C ASN A 62 7.12 11.59 -4.40
N GLU A 63 7.08 12.63 -3.56
CA GLU A 63 8.05 12.84 -2.48
C GLU A 63 7.42 12.65 -1.11
N PHE A 64 8.20 12.13 -0.16
CA PHE A 64 7.83 12.10 1.23
C PHE A 64 8.83 12.84 2.12
N SER A 65 8.33 13.33 3.25
CA SER A 65 9.13 13.78 4.39
C SER A 65 8.62 13.08 5.65
N ILE A 66 9.54 12.49 6.42
CA ILE A 66 9.28 11.89 7.72
C ILE A 66 10.04 12.68 8.77
N TRP A 67 9.36 13.03 9.86
CA TRP A 67 9.95 13.54 11.08
C TRP A 67 9.69 12.52 12.17
N GLN A 68 10.74 12.03 12.82
CA GLN A 68 10.62 11.10 13.92
C GLN A 68 11.41 11.61 15.12
N LYS A 69 10.85 11.45 16.32
CA LYS A 69 11.52 11.75 17.58
C LYS A 69 11.39 10.54 18.49
N GLY A 70 12.52 9.95 18.85
CA GLY A 70 12.56 8.87 19.83
C GLY A 70 12.17 9.36 21.23
N SER A 71 11.77 8.45 22.10
CA SER A 71 11.31 8.75 23.47
C SER A 71 12.36 9.48 24.34
N ALA A 72 13.65 9.29 24.03
CA ALA A 72 14.78 9.93 24.72
C ALA A 72 15.36 11.14 23.98
N GLU A 73 14.80 11.52 22.83
CA GLU A 73 15.31 12.59 21.98
C GLU A 73 14.58 13.92 22.24
N ASP A 74 15.34 15.01 22.22
CA ASP A 74 14.81 16.37 22.34
C ASP A 74 14.43 16.99 20.98
N ARG A 75 14.93 16.42 19.88
CA ARG A 75 14.76 16.93 18.51
C ARG A 75 14.31 15.85 17.54
N TYR A 76 13.63 16.28 16.50
CA TYR A 76 13.24 15.41 15.40
C TYR A 76 14.42 15.15 14.46
N SER A 77 14.50 13.92 13.97
CA SER A 77 15.27 13.55 12.79
C SER A 77 14.41 13.66 11.54
N LYS A 78 14.92 14.29 10.47
CA LYS A 78 14.23 14.39 9.17
C LYS A 78 14.73 13.36 8.18
N PHE A 79 13.82 12.64 7.53
CA PHE A 79 14.11 11.80 6.39
C PHE A 79 13.28 12.24 5.20
N ASN A 80 13.89 12.33 4.03
CA ASN A 80 13.19 12.62 2.79
C ASN A 80 13.44 11.49 1.80
N GLY A 81 12.54 11.36 0.84
CA GLY A 81 12.67 10.35 -0.19
C GLY A 81 11.57 10.46 -1.23
N GLN A 82 11.52 9.43 -2.08
CA GLN A 82 10.50 9.29 -3.09
C GLN A 82 9.67 8.04 -2.82
N PHE A 83 8.37 8.12 -3.11
CA PHE A 83 7.45 7.00 -2.99
C PHE A 83 6.66 6.77 -4.27
N SER A 84 6.04 5.59 -4.35
CA SER A 84 5.12 5.21 -5.41
C SER A 84 3.95 4.43 -4.82
N VAL A 85 2.78 4.58 -5.44
CA VAL A 85 1.57 3.83 -5.11
C VAL A 85 1.18 2.97 -6.31
N ASN A 86 0.78 1.73 -6.04
CA ASN A 86 0.23 0.81 -7.03
C ASN A 86 -0.95 0.07 -6.39
N GLY A 87 -2.17 0.46 -6.75
CA GLY A 87 -3.39 0.01 -6.08
C GLY A 87 -3.37 0.43 -4.61
N ASP A 88 -3.41 -0.55 -3.71
CA ASP A 88 -3.32 -0.34 -2.27
C ASP A 88 -1.89 -0.50 -1.73
N LYS A 89 -0.87 -0.64 -2.59
CA LYS A 89 0.51 -0.82 -2.14
C LYS A 89 1.29 0.47 -2.26
N ILE A 90 2.02 0.82 -1.20
CA ILE A 90 2.94 1.94 -1.16
C ILE A 90 4.36 1.44 -0.87
N SER A 91 5.33 1.97 -1.60
CA SER A 91 6.76 1.68 -1.41
C SER A 91 7.59 2.91 -1.75
N GLY A 92 8.84 2.96 -1.32
CA GLY A 92 9.72 4.06 -1.68
C GLY A 92 11.17 3.86 -1.34
N LYS A 93 11.94 4.93 -1.50
CA LYS A 93 13.35 5.01 -1.16
C LYS A 93 13.65 6.33 -0.49
N TYR A 94 14.51 6.29 0.51
CA TYR A 94 15.12 7.49 1.07
C TYR A 94 16.05 8.16 0.05
N ALA A 95 16.38 9.42 0.31
CA ALA A 95 17.28 10.20 -0.53
C ALA A 95 18.71 9.60 -0.65
N ASP A 96 19.15 8.77 0.31
CA ASP A 96 20.40 7.99 0.20
C ASP A 96 20.29 6.76 -0.70
N GLY A 97 19.10 6.48 -1.24
CA GLY A 97 18.82 5.31 -2.06
C GLY A 97 18.45 4.05 -1.29
N SER A 98 18.51 4.06 0.05
CA SER A 98 18.03 2.96 0.89
C SER A 98 16.53 2.79 0.72
N SER A 99 16.06 1.54 0.73
CA SER A 99 14.62 1.27 0.69
C SER A 99 13.92 1.89 1.91
N TRP A 100 12.74 2.46 1.67
CA TRP A 100 11.80 2.81 2.73
C TRP A 100 11.18 1.50 3.22
N GLY A 101 11.78 0.93 4.26
CA GLY A 101 11.38 -0.33 4.90
C GLY A 101 10.91 -1.42 3.93
N ASP A 102 9.61 -1.69 4.00
CA ASP A 102 8.89 -2.70 3.23
C ASP A 102 7.96 -2.05 2.16
N THR A 103 7.32 -2.87 1.33
CA THR A 103 6.11 -2.46 0.62
C THR A 103 4.92 -2.61 1.56
N TYR A 104 4.26 -1.51 1.89
CA TYR A 104 3.12 -1.48 2.80
C TYR A 104 1.81 -1.58 2.03
N LYS A 105 0.82 -2.26 2.61
CA LYS A 105 -0.57 -2.07 2.22
C LYS A 105 -1.09 -0.79 2.90
N ALA A 106 -1.63 0.13 2.12
CA ALA A 106 -2.16 1.41 2.55
C ALA A 106 -3.69 1.42 2.44
N GLU A 107 -4.34 1.81 3.53
CA GLU A 107 -5.80 1.95 3.62
C GLU A 107 -6.14 3.32 4.17
N LYS A 108 -7.00 4.05 3.48
CA LYS A 108 -7.49 5.37 3.92
C LYS A 108 -8.96 5.24 4.31
N SER A 109 -9.31 5.78 5.47
CA SER A 109 -10.70 5.80 5.93
C SER A 109 -11.59 6.56 4.95
N GLY A 110 -12.88 6.20 4.90
CA GLY A 110 -13.84 6.84 4.00
C GLY A 110 -14.02 8.35 4.22
N ASP A 111 -13.75 8.84 5.44
CA ASP A 111 -13.73 10.27 5.77
C ASP A 111 -12.37 10.95 5.51
N GLY A 112 -11.36 10.18 5.08
CA GLY A 112 -10.03 10.65 4.74
C GLY A 112 -9.18 11.13 5.92
N LYS A 113 -9.60 10.86 7.16
CA LYS A 113 -8.91 11.32 8.39
C LYS A 113 -7.93 10.30 8.95
N THR A 114 -8.00 9.05 8.53
CA THR A 114 -7.11 7.99 9.00
C THR A 114 -6.40 7.34 7.82
N LEU A 115 -5.11 7.12 7.97
CA LEU A 115 -4.28 6.32 7.08
C LEU A 115 -3.71 5.16 7.89
N THR A 116 -3.88 3.94 7.39
CA THR A 116 -3.32 2.73 7.98
C THR A 116 -2.29 2.16 7.02
N LEU A 117 -1.08 1.92 7.50
CA LEU A 117 -0.01 1.23 6.76
C LEU A 117 0.23 -0.11 7.41
N THR A 118 0.12 -1.20 6.64
CA THR A 118 0.38 -2.56 7.10
C THR A 118 1.61 -3.12 6.40
N ALA A 119 2.64 -3.45 7.17
CA ALA A 119 3.86 -4.09 6.66
C ALA A 119 3.59 -5.54 6.22
N GLY A 120 4.47 -6.11 5.40
CA GLY A 120 4.38 -7.53 5.02
C GLY A 120 4.46 -8.49 6.20
N SER A 121 5.05 -8.05 7.32
CA SER A 121 5.07 -8.77 8.61
C SER A 121 3.72 -8.82 9.32
N GLY A 122 2.75 -7.99 8.91
CA GLY A 122 1.47 -7.80 9.59
C GLY A 122 1.47 -6.73 10.68
N GLU A 123 2.59 -6.03 10.90
CA GLU A 123 2.62 -4.85 11.77
C GLU A 123 1.79 -3.71 11.15
N VAL A 124 0.98 -3.06 11.98
CA VAL A 124 0.05 -2.00 11.56
C VAL A 124 0.43 -0.69 12.22
N SER A 125 0.64 0.34 11.41
CA SER A 125 0.80 1.73 11.83
C SER A 125 -0.44 2.53 11.45
N THR A 126 -1.06 3.19 12.42
CA THR A 126 -2.24 4.03 12.22
C THR A 126 -1.86 5.49 12.39
N TYR A 127 -2.25 6.31 11.41
CA TYR A 127 -2.01 7.74 11.40
C TYR A 127 -3.31 8.53 11.31
N THR A 128 -3.33 9.69 11.96
CA THR A 128 -4.39 10.68 11.85
C THR A 128 -3.96 11.85 10.96
N LYS A 129 -4.83 12.32 10.08
CA LYS A 129 -4.57 13.44 9.19
C LYS A 129 -4.39 14.72 10.00
N ALA A 130 -3.25 15.40 9.81
CA ALA A 130 -2.91 16.64 10.49
C ALA A 130 -1.81 17.40 9.72
N GLU A 131 -1.83 18.73 9.79
CA GLU A 131 -0.69 19.52 9.31
C GLU A 131 0.52 19.33 10.23
N VAL A 132 1.73 19.25 9.65
CA VAL A 132 2.96 19.11 10.43
C VAL A 132 3.21 20.43 11.17
N PRO A 133 3.23 20.43 12.51
CA PRO A 133 3.42 21.67 13.28
C PRO A 133 4.77 22.32 12.99
N THR A 134 4.82 23.65 13.07
CA THR A 134 6.08 24.40 12.93
C THR A 134 7.10 24.03 14.01
N THR A 135 6.65 23.59 15.18
CA THR A 135 7.53 23.08 16.25
C THR A 135 8.25 21.79 15.85
N VAL A 136 7.63 20.94 15.03
CA VAL A 136 8.26 19.73 14.48
C VAL A 136 9.32 20.13 13.45
N THR A 137 8.99 21.02 12.52
CA THR A 137 9.90 21.41 11.43
C THR A 137 11.06 22.31 11.87
N SER A 138 10.84 23.21 12.84
CA SER A 138 11.89 24.05 13.40
C SER A 138 12.81 23.31 14.38
N ASN A 139 12.29 22.28 15.05
CA ASN A 139 13.06 21.42 15.96
C ASN A 139 13.61 20.18 15.26
N THR A 140 14.06 20.33 14.01
CA THR A 140 14.64 19.24 13.23
C THR A 140 16.13 19.47 13.02
N TYR A 141 16.96 18.44 13.24
CA TYR A 141 18.26 18.41 12.60
C TYR A 141 18.15 17.58 11.33
N SER A 142 18.71 18.10 10.23
CA SER A 142 18.81 17.36 8.99
C SER A 142 19.85 16.27 9.19
N THR A 143 19.41 15.03 9.40
CA THR A 143 20.28 13.87 9.26
C THR A 143 20.70 13.83 7.79
N LYS A 144 21.97 14.18 7.52
CA LYS A 144 22.61 13.72 6.28
C LYS A 144 22.49 12.20 6.34
N ALA A 145 21.81 11.65 5.35
CA ALA A 145 21.47 10.26 5.29
C ALA A 145 22.74 9.40 5.47
N ASP A 146 22.94 8.90 6.69
CA ASP A 146 23.89 7.84 6.99
C ASP A 146 23.05 6.59 7.28
N GLY A 147 23.32 5.52 6.52
CA GLY A 147 22.56 4.27 6.53
C GLY A 147 22.70 3.45 7.82
N THR A 148 23.07 4.06 8.95
CA THR A 148 23.50 3.37 10.17
C THR A 148 22.81 3.83 11.45
N SER A 149 21.93 4.83 11.42
CA SER A 149 21.19 5.24 12.62
C SER A 149 20.10 4.21 12.96
N ALA A 150 20.31 3.51 14.08
CA ALA A 150 19.49 2.45 14.66
C ALA A 150 18.08 2.88 15.14
N GLY A 151 17.42 3.79 14.43
CA GLY A 151 16.16 4.40 14.86
C GLY A 151 15.19 4.71 13.73
N ARG A 152 15.31 4.09 12.55
CA ARG A 152 14.31 4.25 11.47
C ARG A 152 13.13 3.31 11.77
N TRP A 153 11.99 3.88 12.15
CA TRP A 153 10.81 3.11 12.59
C TRP A 153 9.84 2.79 11.45
N LEU A 154 10.26 3.02 10.20
CA LEU A 154 9.57 2.74 8.94
C LEU A 154 10.60 2.45 7.84
#